data_AF-A0A7C9HUV0-F1
#
_entry.id   AF-A0A7C9HUV0-F1
#
_cell.length_a   1.000
_cell.length_b   1.000
_cell.length_c   1.000
_cell.angle_alpha   90.00
_cell.angle_beta   90.00
_cell.angle_gamma   90.00
#
_symmetry.space_group_name_H-M   'P 1'
#
loop_
_entity.id
_entity.type
_entity.pdbx_description
1 polymer ?
#
loop_
_entity_poly.entity_id
_entity_poly.type
_entity_poly.pdbx_seq_one_letter_code
_entity_poly.pdbx_strand_id
1 'polypeptide(L)'
;MRDRNIAASFSEQVYARLARGELRGRMLEHARTPAVLRILGFPSLPLAMTPGVLSKIASGKNGGRAPLTLRQIATLPELLDEAAAVFLQEDGSSVIVLSTECDSDDKPIVICVRPDVRDGVRFVNLIATAFGKDNAESWAARHMHALRYAGEKTNPRLPLPGLIYHQTGARETEGSRRKILGPEDLRKFKAAARVALPLRNIPQTR
;
A
#
# COMPACT_ATOMS: atom_id res chain seq x y z
N MET A 1 -34.50 -11.37 -11.44
CA MET A 1 -33.62 -10.37 -10.78
C MET A 1 -32.31 -11.06 -10.45
N ARG A 2 -31.19 -10.67 -11.07
CA ARG A 2 -29.86 -11.16 -10.69
C ARG A 2 -29.29 -10.17 -9.69
N ASP A 3 -29.17 -10.57 -8.44
CA ASP A 3 -28.50 -9.79 -7.42
C ASP A 3 -27.10 -9.45 -7.91
N ARG A 4 -26.85 -8.15 -8.06
CA ARG A 4 -25.49 -7.64 -8.21
C ARG A 4 -24.80 -7.94 -6.88
N ASN A 5 -24.08 -9.05 -6.83
CA ASN A 5 -23.23 -9.42 -5.71
C ASN A 5 -22.10 -8.38 -5.64
N ILE A 6 -22.34 -7.26 -4.97
CA ILE A 6 -21.31 -6.28 -4.65
C ILE A 6 -20.41 -6.98 -3.64
N ALA A 7 -19.25 -7.44 -4.09
CA ALA A 7 -18.25 -8.01 -3.20
C ALA A 7 -17.98 -7.00 -2.06
N ALA A 8 -18.04 -7.47 -0.81
CA ALA A 8 -17.78 -6.64 0.35
C ALA A 8 -16.46 -5.90 0.19
N SER A 9 -16.40 -4.64 0.63
CA SER A 9 -15.17 -3.85 0.65
C SER A 9 -14.10 -4.52 1.53
N PHE A 10 -12.84 -4.16 1.32
CA PHE A 10 -11.73 -4.66 2.14
C PHE A 10 -11.96 -4.37 3.64
N SER A 11 -12.43 -3.15 3.96
CA SER A 11 -12.77 -2.75 5.32
C SER A 11 -13.87 -3.64 5.93
N GLU A 12 -14.96 -3.88 5.20
CA GLU A 12 -16.05 -4.75 5.67
C GLU A 12 -15.57 -6.19 5.91
N GLN A 13 -14.70 -6.70 5.03
CA GLN A 13 -14.10 -8.02 5.20
C GLN A 13 -13.22 -8.10 6.45
N VAL A 14 -12.43 -7.06 6.75
CA VAL A 14 -11.59 -6.98 7.96
C VAL A 14 -12.45 -7.03 9.22
N TYR A 15 -13.48 -6.18 9.31
CA TYR A 15 -14.37 -6.12 10.46
C TYR A 15 -15.13 -7.43 10.65
N ALA A 16 -15.73 -7.97 9.58
CA ALA A 16 -16.48 -9.21 9.66
C ALA A 16 -15.61 -10.39 10.10
N ARG A 17 -14.37 -10.46 9.62
CA ARG A 17 -13.49 -11.60 9.91
C ARG A 17 -13.03 -11.65 11.36
N LEU A 18 -12.63 -10.50 11.89
CA LEU A 18 -12.17 -10.42 13.29
C LEU A 18 -13.34 -10.56 14.27
N ALA A 19 -14.52 -10.01 13.95
CA ALA A 19 -15.73 -10.24 14.75
C ALA A 19 -16.11 -11.72 14.86
N ARG A 20 -15.81 -12.53 13.84
CA ARG A 20 -16.12 -13.97 13.82
C ARG A 20 -14.98 -14.88 14.27
N GLY A 21 -13.81 -14.33 14.59
CA GLY A 21 -12.62 -15.11 14.94
C GLY A 21 -12.13 -16.04 13.81
N GLU A 22 -12.46 -15.74 12.56
CA GLU A 22 -12.18 -16.62 11.42
C GLU A 22 -10.73 -16.45 10.92
N LEU A 23 -9.80 -17.23 11.45
CA LEU A 23 -8.38 -17.16 11.09
C LEU A 23 -8.01 -17.98 9.83
N ARG A 24 -8.99 -18.53 9.12
CA ARG A 24 -8.83 -19.40 7.94
C ARG A 24 -9.82 -19.02 6.85
N GLY A 25 -9.54 -19.38 5.60
CA GLY A 25 -10.43 -19.18 4.45
C GLY A 25 -9.83 -18.26 3.38
N ARG A 26 -10.69 -17.71 2.53
CA ARG A 26 -10.28 -16.87 1.38
C ARG A 26 -9.52 -15.63 1.83
N MET A 27 -8.68 -15.09 0.95
CA MET A 27 -8.02 -13.80 1.19
C MET A 27 -9.04 -12.66 1.32
N LEU A 28 -8.64 -11.63 2.05
CA LEU A 28 -9.34 -10.35 2.10
C LEU A 28 -8.89 -9.51 0.91
N GLU A 29 -9.81 -8.95 0.14
CA GLU A 29 -9.49 -8.29 -1.13
C GLU A 29 -9.94 -6.83 -1.21
N HIS A 30 -9.04 -5.99 -1.70
CA HIS A 30 -9.34 -4.68 -2.25
C HIS A 30 -9.27 -4.78 -3.78
N ALA A 31 -10.38 -4.45 -4.45
CA ALA A 31 -10.62 -4.79 -5.85
C ALA A 31 -9.59 -4.24 -6.86
N ARG A 32 -8.80 -3.22 -6.48
CA ARG A 32 -7.84 -2.56 -7.37
C ARG A 32 -6.48 -2.47 -6.71
N THR A 33 -5.43 -2.41 -7.52
CA THR A 33 -4.11 -2.03 -7.03
C THR A 33 -4.07 -0.52 -6.79
N PRO A 34 -3.63 -0.05 -5.60
CA PRO A 34 -3.41 1.37 -5.31
C PRO A 34 -2.54 2.04 -6.38
N ALA A 35 -2.82 3.30 -6.67
CA ALA A 35 -2.23 3.99 -7.81
C ALA A 35 -0.71 4.14 -7.66
N VAL A 36 -0.22 4.33 -6.43
CA VAL A 36 1.22 4.43 -6.15
C VAL A 36 1.96 3.14 -6.52
N LEU A 37 1.33 1.98 -6.35
CA LEU A 37 1.94 0.71 -6.72
C LEU A 37 1.93 0.51 -8.23
N ARG A 38 0.84 0.90 -8.90
CA ARG A 38 0.71 0.79 -10.36
C ARG A 38 1.73 1.65 -11.11
N ILE A 39 1.95 2.89 -10.67
CA ILE A 39 2.97 3.75 -11.30
C ILE A 39 4.39 3.21 -11.09
N LEU A 40 4.59 2.39 -10.04
CA LEU A 40 5.82 1.64 -9.78
C LEU A 40 5.91 0.29 -10.51
N GLY A 41 4.95 0.00 -11.40
CA GLY A 41 4.97 -1.19 -12.25
C GLY A 41 4.24 -2.41 -11.70
N PHE A 42 3.50 -2.28 -10.58
CA PHE A 42 2.66 -3.39 -10.11
C PHE A 42 1.57 -3.71 -11.14
N PRO A 43 1.30 -5.00 -11.41
CA PRO A 43 0.26 -5.40 -12.34
C PRO A 43 -1.11 -4.99 -11.81
N SER A 44 -2.07 -4.78 -12.70
CA SER A 44 -3.45 -4.41 -12.35
C SER A 44 -4.25 -5.61 -11.82
N LEU A 45 -3.83 -6.14 -10.68
CA LEU A 45 -4.44 -7.26 -9.97
C LEU A 45 -5.18 -6.76 -8.70
N PRO A 46 -6.08 -7.55 -8.10
CA PRO A 46 -6.61 -7.25 -6.78
C PRO A 46 -5.48 -7.14 -5.76
N LEU A 47 -5.57 -6.18 -4.85
CA LEU A 47 -4.73 -6.15 -3.65
C LEU A 47 -5.36 -7.08 -2.61
N ALA A 48 -4.59 -7.97 -2.02
CA ALA A 48 -5.13 -9.00 -1.14
C ALA A 48 -4.29 -9.18 0.14
N MET A 49 -4.91 -9.75 1.18
CA MET A 49 -4.26 -10.10 2.43
C MET A 49 -4.80 -11.44 2.92
N THR A 50 -3.93 -12.33 3.42
CA THR A 50 -4.40 -13.60 3.97
C THR A 50 -4.98 -13.42 5.37
N PRO A 51 -5.92 -14.27 5.82
CA PRO A 51 -6.39 -14.27 7.21
C PRO A 51 -5.25 -14.49 8.23
N GLY A 52 -4.19 -15.22 7.85
CA GLY A 52 -3.01 -15.39 8.68
C GLY A 52 -2.19 -14.09 8.86
N VAL A 53 -2.10 -13.27 7.81
CA VAL A 53 -1.49 -11.92 7.93
C VAL A 53 -2.38 -11.05 8.81
N LEU A 54 -3.70 -11.02 8.57
CA LEU A 54 -4.68 -10.29 9.39
C LEU A 54 -4.51 -10.61 10.88
N SER A 55 -4.47 -11.90 11.22
CA SER A 55 -4.26 -12.37 12.60
C SER A 55 -2.96 -11.84 13.19
N LYS A 56 -1.85 -11.95 12.46
CA LYS A 56 -0.52 -11.53 12.92
C LYS A 56 -0.41 -10.02 13.12
N ILE A 57 -1.05 -9.21 12.28
CA ILE A 57 -0.99 -7.75 12.43
C ILE A 57 -1.93 -7.28 13.55
N ALA A 58 -3.10 -7.91 13.69
CA ALA A 58 -4.06 -7.62 14.76
C ALA A 58 -3.59 -8.08 16.14
N SER A 59 -2.81 -9.17 16.23
CA SER A 59 -2.25 -9.66 17.50
C SER A 59 -0.87 -9.10 17.85
N GLY A 60 -0.31 -8.22 17.00
CA GLY A 60 1.06 -7.75 17.19
C GLY A 60 2.08 -8.89 17.15
N LYS A 61 1.83 -9.91 16.30
CA LYS A 61 2.62 -11.16 16.22
C LYS A 61 2.73 -11.82 17.60
N ASN A 62 1.60 -12.03 18.26
CA ASN A 62 1.49 -12.62 19.60
C ASN A 62 2.26 -11.81 20.66
N GLY A 63 2.12 -10.47 20.63
CA GLY A 63 2.75 -9.57 21.59
C GLY A 63 4.22 -9.23 21.33
N GLY A 64 4.80 -9.69 20.21
CA GLY A 64 6.18 -9.32 19.83
C GLY A 64 6.34 -7.88 19.34
N ARG A 65 5.23 -7.15 19.13
CA ARG A 65 5.16 -5.74 18.73
C ARG A 65 3.76 -5.19 19.04
N ALA A 66 3.58 -3.88 18.99
CA ALA A 66 2.26 -3.28 19.09
C ALA A 66 1.30 -3.83 18.00
N PRO A 67 0.06 -4.20 18.38
CA PRO A 67 -0.96 -4.59 17.42
C PRO A 67 -1.47 -3.38 16.63
N LEU A 68 -1.79 -3.59 15.36
CA LEU A 68 -2.54 -2.58 14.60
C LEU A 68 -4.02 -2.65 14.97
N THR A 69 -4.63 -1.49 15.16
CA THR A 69 -6.08 -1.37 15.41
C THR A 69 -6.89 -1.83 14.20
N LEU A 70 -8.15 -2.21 14.44
CA LEU A 70 -9.07 -2.58 13.35
C LEU A 70 -9.20 -1.50 12.29
N ARG A 71 -9.25 -0.23 12.72
CA ARG A 71 -9.28 0.93 11.83
C ARG A 71 -8.04 0.93 10.94
N GLN A 72 -6.84 0.87 11.52
CA GLN A 72 -5.58 0.91 10.78
C GLN A 72 -5.47 -0.24 9.77
N ILE A 73 -5.94 -1.44 10.15
CA ILE A 73 -5.93 -2.59 9.25
C ILE A 73 -6.94 -2.39 8.12
N ALA A 74 -8.16 -1.93 8.44
CA ALA A 74 -9.21 -1.68 7.46
C ALA A 74 -8.83 -0.62 6.44
N THR A 75 -7.96 0.32 6.82
CA THR A 75 -7.49 1.43 5.96
C THR A 75 -6.13 1.17 5.27
N LEU A 76 -5.60 -0.06 5.31
CA LEU A 76 -4.31 -0.35 4.64
C LEU A 76 -4.28 0.02 3.15
N PRO A 77 -5.34 -0.23 2.34
CA PRO A 77 -5.36 0.22 0.94
C PRO A 77 -5.21 1.74 0.78
N GLU A 78 -5.86 2.51 1.66
CA GLU A 78 -5.80 3.97 1.69
C GLU A 78 -4.41 4.46 2.13
N LEU A 79 -3.81 3.83 3.14
CA LEU A 79 -2.45 4.13 3.60
C LEU A 79 -1.39 3.88 2.52
N LEU A 80 -1.64 2.92 1.61
CA LEU A 80 -0.79 2.72 0.44
C LEU A 80 -0.94 3.90 -0.54
N ASP A 81 -2.17 4.35 -0.84
CA ASP A 81 -2.40 5.49 -1.74
C ASP A 81 -1.87 6.82 -1.18
N GLU A 82 -1.76 6.95 0.14
CA GLU A 82 -1.21 8.10 0.87
C GLU A 82 0.22 7.89 1.37
N ALA A 83 0.97 6.95 0.77
CA ALA A 83 2.33 6.63 1.17
C ALA A 83 3.21 7.87 1.40
N ALA A 84 3.93 7.89 2.52
CA ALA A 84 4.98 8.88 2.77
C ALA A 84 6.22 8.57 1.92
N ALA A 85 6.56 7.29 1.77
CA ALA A 85 7.62 6.85 0.88
C ALA A 85 7.40 5.39 0.44
N VAL A 86 7.93 5.02 -0.73
CA VAL A 86 7.97 3.62 -1.20
C VAL A 86 9.39 3.24 -1.60
N PHE A 87 9.85 2.13 -1.05
CA PHE A 87 11.16 1.54 -1.31
C PHE A 87 10.98 0.22 -2.04
N LEU A 88 11.72 0.01 -3.13
CA LEU A 88 11.75 -1.26 -3.85
C LEU A 88 12.88 -2.12 -3.27
N GLN A 89 12.57 -3.34 -2.82
CA GLN A 89 13.61 -4.24 -2.34
C GLN A 89 14.62 -4.57 -3.44
N GLU A 90 15.87 -4.85 -3.06
CA GLU A 90 16.98 -5.02 -4.01
C GLU A 90 16.78 -6.19 -4.97
N ASP A 91 16.13 -7.25 -4.50
CA ASP A 91 15.74 -8.42 -5.28
C ASP A 91 14.53 -8.17 -6.19
N GLY A 92 13.91 -6.98 -6.11
CA GLY A 92 12.71 -6.61 -6.86
C GLY A 92 11.45 -7.38 -6.46
N SER A 93 11.49 -8.18 -5.38
CA SER A 93 10.41 -9.12 -5.04
C SER A 93 9.23 -8.45 -4.32
N SER A 94 9.46 -7.27 -3.76
CA SER A 94 8.45 -6.54 -3.01
C SER A 94 8.76 -5.05 -2.90
N VAL A 95 7.76 -4.29 -2.45
CA VAL A 95 7.95 -2.92 -1.98
C VAL A 95 7.67 -2.81 -0.50
N ILE A 96 8.41 -1.92 0.15
CA ILE A 96 8.14 -1.45 1.51
C ILE A 96 7.58 -0.05 1.42
N VAL A 97 6.35 0.13 1.91
CA VAL A 97 5.67 1.42 1.98
C VAL A 97 5.75 1.92 3.40
N LEU A 98 6.26 3.15 3.58
CA LEU A 98 6.18 3.89 4.83
C LEU A 98 4.90 4.72 4.79
N SER A 99 4.00 4.51 5.74
CA SER A 99 2.74 5.24 5.81
C SER A 99 2.86 6.51 6.64
N THR A 100 1.85 7.37 6.52
CA THR A 100 1.68 8.60 7.30
C THR A 100 1.15 8.35 8.72
N GLU A 101 0.69 7.13 9.03
CA GLU A 101 0.16 6.77 10.35
C GLU A 101 1.19 6.03 11.20
N CYS A 102 1.02 6.09 12.52
CA CYS A 102 1.80 5.34 13.52
C CYS A 102 0.94 4.28 14.21
N ASP A 103 1.57 3.23 14.73
CA ASP A 103 0.93 2.28 15.65
C ASP A 103 0.75 2.87 17.06
N SER A 104 0.28 2.06 18.02
CA SER A 104 0.07 2.51 19.41
C SER A 104 1.34 2.86 20.17
N ASP A 105 2.51 2.41 19.70
CA ASP A 105 3.81 2.75 20.27
C ASP A 105 4.42 3.97 19.55
N ASP A 106 3.62 4.70 18.76
CA ASP A 106 4.03 5.86 17.97
C ASP A 106 5.09 5.54 16.89
N LYS A 107 5.14 4.28 16.44
CA LYS A 107 6.07 3.85 15.39
C LYS A 107 5.40 3.96 14.02
N PRO A 108 6.05 4.57 13.01
CA PRO A 108 5.51 4.65 11.65
C PRO A 108 5.13 3.27 11.11
N ILE A 109 3.88 3.13 10.65
CA ILE A 109 3.40 1.85 10.11
C ILE A 109 4.05 1.63 8.74
N VAL A 110 4.65 0.47 8.58
CA VAL A 110 5.22 -0.01 7.32
C VAL A 110 4.38 -1.13 6.76
N ILE A 111 4.22 -1.15 5.44
CA ILE A 111 3.41 -2.14 4.71
C ILE A 111 4.30 -2.78 3.64
N CYS A 112 4.42 -4.09 3.64
CA CYS A 112 5.13 -4.84 2.61
C CYS A 112 4.14 -5.40 1.60
N VAL A 113 4.33 -5.10 0.31
CA VAL A 113 3.48 -5.59 -0.77
C VAL A 113 4.31 -6.36 -1.80
N ARG A 114 3.91 -7.60 -2.10
CA ARG A 114 4.51 -8.43 -3.15
C ARG A 114 3.61 -8.44 -4.39
N PRO A 115 4.12 -8.16 -5.59
CA PRO A 115 3.32 -8.26 -6.80
C PRO A 115 3.11 -9.72 -7.22
N ASP A 116 2.09 -9.96 -8.04
CA ASP A 116 1.91 -11.19 -8.82
C ASP A 116 2.02 -12.52 -8.03
N VAL A 117 1.43 -12.55 -6.83
CA VAL A 117 1.40 -13.75 -6.00
C VAL A 117 0.24 -14.65 -6.41
N ARG A 118 0.52 -15.93 -6.63
CA ARG A 118 -0.49 -16.93 -6.95
C ARG A 118 -1.43 -17.21 -5.77
N ASP A 119 -2.73 -17.13 -6.00
CA ASP A 119 -3.82 -17.52 -5.09
C ASP A 119 -4.75 -18.50 -5.81
N GLY A 120 -4.49 -19.80 -5.65
CA GLY A 120 -5.17 -20.85 -6.41
C GLY A 120 -4.94 -20.70 -7.92
N VAL A 121 -6.00 -20.42 -8.67
CA VAL A 121 -5.98 -20.24 -10.15
C VAL A 121 -5.80 -18.80 -10.60
N ARG A 122 -5.75 -17.83 -9.69
CA ARG A 122 -5.62 -16.39 -9.97
C ARG A 122 -4.35 -15.81 -9.36
N PHE A 123 -4.06 -14.56 -9.69
CA PHE A 123 -2.93 -13.80 -9.16
C PHE A 123 -3.42 -12.53 -8.44
N VAL A 124 -2.70 -12.13 -7.40
CA VAL A 124 -2.99 -10.95 -6.56
C VAL A 124 -1.72 -10.19 -6.23
N ASN A 125 -1.86 -8.89 -5.95
CA ASN A 125 -0.82 -8.14 -5.24
C ASN A 125 -1.03 -8.35 -3.74
N LEU A 126 -0.08 -8.97 -3.05
CA LEU A 126 -0.25 -9.44 -1.68
C LEU A 126 0.34 -8.47 -0.65
N ILE A 127 -0.48 -7.97 0.28
CA ILE A 127 -0.03 -7.41 1.55
C ILE A 127 0.58 -8.55 2.39
N ALA A 128 1.90 -8.59 2.46
CA ALA A 128 2.64 -9.65 3.13
C ALA A 128 2.76 -9.42 4.65
N THR A 129 2.82 -8.16 5.08
CA THR A 129 2.85 -7.76 6.50
C THR A 129 2.58 -6.26 6.62
N ALA A 130 2.07 -5.84 7.78
CA ALA A 130 2.00 -4.44 8.21
C ALA A 130 2.30 -4.32 9.71
N PHE A 131 3.06 -3.30 10.14
CA PHE A 131 3.41 -3.07 11.55
C PHE A 131 4.11 -1.73 11.77
N GLY A 132 4.12 -1.19 12.99
CA GLY A 132 4.99 -0.06 13.31
C GLY A 132 6.46 -0.46 13.37
N LYS A 133 7.31 0.29 12.67
CA LYS A 133 8.73 -0.01 12.50
C LYS A 133 9.58 0.78 13.47
N ASP A 134 10.29 0.06 14.35
CA ASP A 134 11.34 0.66 15.16
C ASP A 134 12.44 1.28 14.29
N ASN A 135 12.95 2.44 14.71
CA ASN A 135 14.03 3.15 14.02
C ASN A 135 13.74 3.34 12.52
N ALA A 136 12.49 3.68 12.17
CA ALA A 136 12.05 3.80 10.78
C ALA A 136 12.88 4.84 10.00
N GLU A 137 13.27 5.95 10.63
CA GLU A 137 14.13 6.98 10.03
C GLU A 137 15.51 6.41 9.68
N SER A 138 16.21 5.80 10.66
CA SER A 138 17.51 5.17 10.44
C SER A 138 17.44 4.05 9.40
N TRP A 139 16.34 3.29 9.37
CA TRP A 139 16.11 2.30 8.33
C TRP A 139 15.95 2.97 6.96
N ALA A 140 15.11 3.99 6.83
CA ALA A 140 14.89 4.70 5.57
C ALA A 140 16.17 5.34 5.04
N ALA A 141 16.95 6.01 5.91
CA ALA A 141 18.24 6.60 5.58
C ALA A 141 19.24 5.58 5.00
N ARG A 142 19.28 4.36 5.56
CA ARG A 142 20.11 3.26 5.06
C ARG A 142 19.63 2.67 3.72
N HIS A 143 18.36 2.87 3.37
CA HIS A 143 17.74 2.32 2.17
C HIS A 143 17.42 3.39 1.12
N MET A 144 18.03 4.58 1.21
CA MET A 144 17.74 5.68 0.26
C MET A 144 18.00 5.31 -1.20
N HIS A 145 18.96 4.42 -1.48
CA HIS A 145 19.22 3.89 -2.84
C HIS A 145 18.03 3.08 -3.41
N ALA A 146 17.18 2.54 -2.53
CA ALA A 146 15.99 1.78 -2.86
C ALA A 146 14.73 2.66 -2.99
N LEU A 147 14.81 3.96 -2.69
CA LEU A 147 13.67 4.87 -2.78
C LEU A 147 13.17 4.96 -4.24
N ARG A 148 11.85 4.83 -4.41
CA ARG A 148 11.18 4.95 -5.73
C ARG A 148 10.02 5.92 -5.75
N TYR A 149 9.42 6.21 -4.60
CA TYR A 149 8.39 7.23 -4.48
C TYR A 149 8.56 8.02 -3.20
N ALA A 150 8.42 9.34 -3.32
CA ALA A 150 8.40 10.29 -2.22
C ALA A 150 7.03 10.99 -2.18
N GLY A 151 6.27 10.78 -1.12
CA GLY A 151 4.96 11.42 -0.94
C GLY A 151 5.07 12.86 -0.48
N GLU A 152 3.99 13.62 -0.64
CA GLU A 152 3.86 15.01 -0.14
C GLU A 152 3.62 15.05 1.37
N LYS A 153 2.88 14.05 1.87
CA LYS A 153 2.60 13.91 3.29
C LYS A 153 3.78 13.21 3.96
N THR A 154 4.38 13.86 4.94
CA THR A 154 5.35 13.24 5.84
C THR A 154 4.64 12.73 7.08
N ASN A 155 5.03 11.56 7.58
CA ASN A 155 4.74 11.22 8.97
C ASN A 155 5.63 12.12 9.85
N PRO A 156 5.09 12.93 10.78
CA PRO A 156 5.90 13.82 11.63
C PRO A 156 6.96 13.07 12.46
N ARG A 157 6.74 11.78 12.74
CA ARG A 157 7.67 10.87 13.44
C ARG A 157 8.65 10.17 12.48
N LEU A 158 8.63 10.56 11.21
CA LEU A 158 9.54 10.12 10.17
C LEU A 158 10.02 11.34 9.37
N PRO A 159 10.77 12.27 10.00
CA PRO A 159 11.45 13.30 9.24
C PRO A 159 12.43 12.58 8.31
N LEU A 160 12.22 12.68 7.00
CA LEU A 160 13.14 12.17 6.00
C LEU A 160 13.79 13.39 5.32
N PRO A 161 14.93 13.90 5.82
CA PRO A 161 15.58 15.08 5.24
C PRO A 161 15.83 14.93 3.73
N GLY A 162 16.21 13.72 3.28
CA GLY A 162 16.41 13.41 1.86
C GLY A 162 15.14 13.45 1.02
N LEU A 163 13.96 13.26 1.62
CA LEU A 163 12.67 13.35 0.91
C LEU A 163 12.37 14.80 0.52
N ILE A 164 12.70 15.76 1.40
CA ILE A 164 12.54 17.20 1.14
C ILE A 164 13.48 17.66 0.01
N TYR A 165 14.73 17.19 -0.01
CA TYR A 165 15.69 17.52 -1.08
C TYR A 165 15.22 17.03 -2.47
N HIS A 166 14.60 15.85 -2.56
CA HIS A 166 14.02 15.37 -3.81
C HIS A 166 12.69 16.04 -4.19
N GLN A 167 12.02 16.71 -3.25
CA GLN A 167 10.80 17.50 -3.49
C GLN A 167 11.10 18.95 -3.94
N THR A 168 12.23 19.55 -3.49
CA THR A 168 12.55 20.97 -3.74
C THR A 168 13.81 21.22 -4.59
N GLY A 169 14.63 20.21 -4.85
CA GLY A 169 15.92 20.35 -5.52
C GLY A 169 15.89 20.08 -7.01
N ALA A 170 15.86 21.15 -7.80
CA ALA A 170 16.29 21.17 -9.19
C ALA A 170 17.68 20.54 -9.35
N ARG A 171 17.75 19.39 -10.05
CA ARG A 171 18.76 19.02 -11.05
C ARG A 171 18.58 17.56 -11.41
N GLU A 172 18.02 17.33 -12.59
CA GLU A 172 18.38 16.18 -13.39
C GLU A 172 19.89 16.29 -13.67
N THR A 173 20.73 15.71 -12.81
CA THR A 173 22.06 15.32 -13.24
C THR A 173 21.86 14.04 -14.05
N GLU A 174 21.84 14.21 -15.38
CA GLU A 174 22.10 13.13 -16.33
C GLU A 174 23.29 12.32 -15.81
N GLY A 175 23.02 11.11 -15.31
CA GLY A 175 24.07 10.27 -14.73
C GLY A 175 23.58 9.22 -13.73
N SER A 176 22.48 9.45 -13.00
CA SER A 176 21.93 8.43 -12.08
C SER A 176 20.63 7.84 -12.61
N ARG A 177 20.70 6.61 -13.15
CA ARG A 177 19.68 5.89 -13.94
C ARG A 177 18.34 5.56 -13.24
N ARG A 178 17.94 6.22 -12.16
CA ARG A 178 16.66 5.92 -11.48
C ARG A 178 15.93 7.19 -11.01
N LYS A 179 14.89 7.57 -11.78
CA LYS A 179 13.94 8.63 -11.42
C LYS A 179 13.16 8.22 -10.16
N ILE A 180 13.18 9.06 -9.13
CA ILE A 180 12.29 8.96 -7.97
C ILE A 180 10.97 9.64 -8.35
N LEU A 181 9.84 8.93 -8.18
CA LEU A 181 8.52 9.46 -8.48
C LEU A 181 8.01 10.34 -7.34
N GLY A 182 7.24 11.37 -7.70
CA GLY A 182 6.60 12.27 -6.75
C GLY A 182 5.07 12.32 -6.88
N PRO A 183 4.42 13.18 -6.07
CA PRO A 183 2.98 13.36 -6.07
C PRO A 183 2.43 13.82 -7.43
N GLU A 184 3.19 14.64 -8.16
CA GLU A 184 2.84 15.08 -9.52
C GLU A 184 2.78 13.94 -10.53
N ASP A 185 3.74 13.02 -10.50
CA ASP A 185 3.72 11.83 -11.35
C ASP A 185 2.47 10.98 -11.03
N LEU A 186 2.15 10.84 -9.74
CA LEU A 186 0.96 10.11 -9.29
C LEU A 186 -0.35 10.79 -9.72
N ARG A 187 -0.44 12.12 -9.65
CA ARG A 187 -1.60 12.91 -10.13
C ARG A 187 -1.80 12.73 -11.63
N LYS A 188 -0.73 12.87 -12.43
CA LYS A 188 -0.76 12.63 -13.88
C LYS A 188 -1.20 11.21 -14.21
N PHE A 189 -0.68 10.22 -13.50
CA PHE A 189 -1.08 8.82 -13.66
C PHE A 189 -2.56 8.60 -13.33
N LYS A 190 -3.06 9.12 -12.21
CA LYS A 190 -4.48 9.02 -11.83
C LYS A 190 -5.39 9.71 -12.86
N ALA A 191 -4.98 10.86 -13.41
CA ALA A 191 -5.71 11.55 -14.46
C ALA A 191 -5.76 10.74 -15.76
N ALA A 192 -4.62 10.21 -16.23
CA ALA A 192 -4.55 9.36 -17.41
C ALA A 192 -5.38 8.07 -17.25
N ALA A 193 -5.31 7.42 -16.09
CA ALA A 193 -6.09 6.21 -15.80
C ALA A 193 -7.60 6.46 -15.76
N ARG A 194 -8.05 7.67 -15.41
CA ARG A 194 -9.46 8.08 -15.48
C ARG A 194 -9.93 8.26 -16.92
N VAL A 195 -9.09 8.86 -17.77
CA VAL A 195 -9.40 9.04 -19.21
C VAL A 195 -9.41 7.71 -19.96
N ALA A 196 -8.56 6.77 -19.56
CA ALA A 196 -8.47 5.45 -20.18
C ALA A 196 -9.59 4.47 -19.81
N LEU A 197 -10.44 4.77 -18.80
CA LEU A 197 -11.69 4.03 -18.61
C LEU A 197 -12.75 4.62 -19.56
N PRO A 198 -13.17 3.92 -20.62
CA PRO A 198 -14.30 4.39 -21.40
C PRO A 198 -15.51 4.50 -20.48
N LEU A 199 -16.22 5.63 -20.56
CA LEU A 199 -17.58 5.77 -20.07
C LEU A 199 -18.37 4.59 -20.66
N ARG A 200 -18.63 3.56 -19.86
CA ARG A 200 -19.58 2.53 -20.24
C ARG A 200 -20.91 3.25 -20.36
N ASN A 201 -21.35 3.45 -21.60
CA ASN A 201 -22.64 4.00 -21.97
C ASN A 201 -23.71 3.50 -21.00
N ILE A 202 -24.24 4.42 -20.20
CA ILE A 202 -25.50 4.22 -19.50
C ILE A 202 -26.54 4.21 -20.62
N PRO A 203 -27.23 3.10 -20.92
CA PRO A 203 -28.34 3.16 -21.84
C PRO A 203 -29.38 4.09 -21.23
N GLN A 204 -29.61 5.22 -21.90
CA GLN A 204 -30.75 6.09 -21.66
C GLN A 204 -31.99 5.25 -21.97
N THR A 205 -32.62 4.69 -20.95
CA THR A 205 -33.96 4.13 -21.07
C THR A 205 -34.92 5.27 -21.40
N ARG A 206 -35.59 5.12 -22.55
CA ARG A 206 -36.70 5.96 -23.02
C ARG A 206 -37.86 5.94 -22.05
#